data_AF-A0A645F5J1-F1
#
_entry.id   AF-A0A645F5J1-F1
#
_cell.length_a   1.000
_cell.length_b   1.000
_cell.length_c   1.000
_cell.angle_alpha   90.00
_cell.angle_beta   90.00
_cell.angle_gamma   90.00
#
_symmetry.space_group_name_H-M   'P 1'
#
loop_
_entity.id
_entity.type
_entity.pdbx_description
1 polymer ?
#
loop_
_entity_poly.entity_id
_entity_poly.type
_entity_poly.pdbx_seq_one_letter_code
_entity_poly.pdbx_strand_id
1 'polypeptide(L)'
;MIDIKTRCVRVNYANQFHIDILPGFPEEKYSRNNKLKVPDTEIKDWTDSNPKGYAEWFDDNCSKVNAILMEKRAMSSVEPLPESPPYQFVEPLRRAIQLIKRFRDIYYKDKESSGPRSIVLTTLAAAYYNGEDSEYEAILNILNGISKAIINSNGKPIEIYNPTNLKEKLSEKWDDDPNLYSDFCKFVRYFNNQWIDLNRLESFEEKAIVLQELFGELVSKEVIREQTEYINKFRNNNNLAIDTTTGILTGLTLENKFNTNLKVVPKNTFYGK
;
A
#
# COMPACT_ATOMS: atom_id res chain seq x y z
N MET A 1 -22.54 8.95 20.07
CA MET A 1 -23.70 8.86 19.14
C MET A 1 -23.63 7.49 18.44
N ILE A 2 -24.76 6.82 18.18
CA ILE A 2 -24.78 5.48 17.56
C ILE A 2 -25.46 5.58 16.20
N ASP A 3 -24.80 5.05 15.16
CA ASP A 3 -25.37 4.92 13.81
C ASP A 3 -25.49 3.44 13.41
N ILE A 4 -26.63 3.06 12.85
CA ILE A 4 -26.82 1.75 12.24
C ILE A 4 -26.32 1.82 10.78
N LYS A 5 -25.38 0.95 10.42
CA LYS A 5 -24.87 0.77 9.04
C LYS A 5 -25.39 -0.55 8.46
N THR A 6 -25.15 -0.80 7.17
CA THR A 6 -25.65 -1.98 6.46
C THR A 6 -25.33 -3.30 7.17
N ARG A 7 -24.11 -3.45 7.68
CA ARG A 7 -23.64 -4.70 8.32
C ARG A 7 -23.21 -4.55 9.78
N CYS A 8 -23.02 -3.32 10.27
CA CYS A 8 -22.44 -3.07 11.60
C CYS A 8 -23.14 -1.93 12.34
N VAL A 9 -22.90 -1.86 13.65
CA VAL A 9 -23.29 -0.72 14.48
C VAL A 9 -22.05 0.16 14.71
N ARG A 10 -22.15 1.43 14.35
CA ARG A 10 -21.07 2.40 14.51
C ARG A 10 -21.24 3.24 15.77
N VAL A 11 -20.23 3.25 16.61
CA VAL A 11 -20.15 4.11 17.80
C VAL A 11 -19.23 5.29 17.50
N ASN A 12 -19.80 6.50 17.41
CA ASN A 12 -19.06 7.73 17.13
C ASN A 12 -18.60 8.41 18.43
N TYR A 13 -17.30 8.69 18.52
CA TYR A 13 -16.63 9.43 19.60
C TYR A 13 -16.43 10.91 19.21
N ALA A 14 -16.24 11.78 20.21
CA ALA A 14 -16.18 13.23 20.00
C ALA A 14 -15.00 13.71 19.13
N ASN A 15 -13.87 13.00 19.11
CA ASN A 15 -12.64 13.43 18.44
C ASN A 15 -12.48 12.85 17.02
N GLN A 16 -13.57 12.76 16.24
CA GLN A 16 -13.60 12.20 14.87
C GLN A 16 -13.28 10.69 14.75
N PHE A 17 -13.17 9.98 15.86
CA PHE A 17 -13.01 8.52 15.87
C PHE A 17 -14.36 7.81 15.92
N HIS A 18 -14.42 6.62 15.33
CA HIS A 18 -15.55 5.72 15.49
C HIS A 18 -15.06 4.28 15.61
N ILE A 19 -15.87 3.44 16.24
CA ILE A 19 -15.69 1.99 16.29
C ILE A 19 -16.88 1.34 15.60
N ASP A 20 -16.59 0.44 14.66
CA ASP A 20 -17.60 -0.38 14.00
C ASP A 20 -17.67 -1.76 14.68
N ILE A 21 -18.82 -2.10 15.21
CA ILE A 21 -19.10 -3.39 15.84
C ILE A 21 -19.89 -4.24 14.86
N LEU A 22 -19.25 -5.28 14.32
CA LEU A 22 -19.84 -6.24 13.39
C LEU A 22 -20.35 -7.47 14.15
N PRO A 23 -21.67 -7.61 14.36
CA PRO A 23 -22.23 -8.85 14.91
C PRO A 23 -22.12 -9.98 13.89
N GLY A 24 -21.95 -11.21 14.36
CA GLY A 24 -21.92 -12.38 13.50
C GLY A 24 -21.91 -13.68 14.31
N PHE A 25 -22.23 -14.78 13.64
CA PHE A 25 -22.13 -16.12 14.22
C PHE A 25 -21.41 -17.08 13.26
N PRO A 26 -20.79 -18.16 13.76
CA PRO A 26 -20.10 -19.12 12.90
C PRO A 26 -21.03 -19.78 11.87
N GLU A 27 -20.60 -19.89 10.60
CA GLU A 27 -21.37 -20.58 9.55
C GLU A 27 -21.71 -22.03 9.98
N GLU A 28 -20.78 -22.69 10.65
CA GLU A 28 -20.95 -24.03 11.23
C GLU A 28 -20.55 -24.05 12.70
N LYS A 29 -21.27 -24.85 13.50
CA LYS A 29 -21.13 -24.94 14.96
C LYS A 29 -19.71 -25.32 15.43
N TYR A 30 -18.92 -25.97 14.57
CA TYR A 30 -17.53 -26.37 14.81
C TYR A 30 -16.60 -25.91 13.67
N SER A 31 -16.88 -24.75 13.07
CA SER A 31 -16.11 -24.25 11.94
C SER A 31 -14.64 -24.07 12.29
N ARG A 32 -13.76 -24.81 11.58
CA ARG A 32 -12.30 -24.66 11.66
C ARG A 32 -11.76 -23.56 10.73
N ASN A 33 -12.57 -23.06 9.81
CA ASN A 33 -12.13 -22.15 8.74
C ASN A 33 -12.44 -20.67 9.01
N ASN A 34 -12.88 -20.34 10.23
CA ASN A 34 -13.22 -18.99 10.69
C ASN A 34 -14.35 -18.28 9.92
N LYS A 35 -15.13 -18.98 9.09
CA LYS A 35 -16.26 -18.39 8.36
C LYS A 35 -17.42 -18.01 9.27
N LEU A 36 -17.98 -16.84 9.00
CA LEU A 36 -19.07 -16.22 9.74
C LEU A 36 -20.25 -15.91 8.82
N LYS A 37 -21.43 -15.88 9.41
CA LYS A 37 -22.61 -15.20 8.91
C LYS A 37 -22.72 -13.84 9.59
N VAL A 38 -22.84 -12.78 8.80
CA VAL A 38 -22.99 -11.40 9.28
C VAL A 38 -24.30 -10.81 8.75
N PRO A 39 -25.00 -9.95 9.50
CA PRO A 39 -26.28 -9.42 9.03
C PRO A 39 -26.05 -8.39 7.94
N ASP A 40 -27.01 -8.28 7.03
CA ASP A 40 -27.04 -7.25 6.01
C ASP A 40 -28.47 -6.68 5.89
N THR A 41 -28.61 -5.40 6.23
CA THR A 41 -29.92 -4.73 6.28
C THR A 41 -30.52 -4.48 4.91
N GLU A 42 -29.72 -4.45 3.85
CA GLU A 42 -30.19 -4.20 2.48
C GLU A 42 -30.91 -5.44 1.94
N ILE A 43 -30.31 -6.63 2.12
CA ILE A 43 -30.94 -7.91 1.74
C ILE A 43 -31.89 -8.47 2.82
N LYS A 44 -31.89 -7.86 4.01
CA LYS A 44 -32.68 -8.30 5.19
C LYS A 44 -32.40 -9.76 5.59
N ASP A 45 -31.16 -10.20 5.42
CA ASP A 45 -30.71 -11.57 5.68
C ASP A 45 -29.22 -11.59 6.07
N TRP A 46 -28.65 -12.79 6.21
CA TRP A 46 -27.26 -13.04 6.56
C TRP A 46 -26.40 -13.26 5.32
N THR A 47 -25.25 -12.58 5.26
CA THR A 47 -24.24 -12.76 4.22
C THR A 47 -22.99 -13.48 4.75
N ASP A 48 -22.26 -14.10 3.83
CA ASP A 48 -21.03 -14.83 4.10
C ASP A 48 -19.84 -13.89 4.34
N SER A 49 -19.03 -14.15 5.37
CA SER A 49 -17.79 -13.42 5.61
C SER A 49 -16.70 -14.31 6.23
N ASN A 50 -15.44 -13.94 6.06
CA ASN A 50 -14.31 -14.59 6.75
C ASN A 50 -13.21 -13.58 7.13
N PRO A 51 -13.45 -12.74 8.16
CA PRO A 51 -12.52 -11.66 8.51
C PRO A 51 -11.18 -12.18 9.05
N LYS A 52 -11.19 -13.27 9.83
CA LYS A 52 -9.96 -13.83 10.39
C LYS A 52 -9.14 -14.56 9.32
N GLY A 53 -9.77 -15.33 8.44
CA GLY A 53 -9.09 -15.92 7.29
C GLY A 53 -8.51 -14.85 6.36
N TYR A 54 -9.24 -13.77 6.13
CA TYR A 54 -8.73 -12.64 5.35
C TYR A 54 -7.48 -12.01 5.98
N ALA A 55 -7.47 -11.80 7.30
CA ALA A 55 -6.33 -11.26 8.02
C ALA A 55 -5.10 -12.18 7.91
N GLU A 56 -5.27 -13.48 8.13
CA GLU A 56 -4.21 -14.50 7.99
C GLU A 56 -3.65 -14.50 6.55
N TRP A 57 -4.53 -14.55 5.54
CA TRP A 57 -4.13 -14.46 4.13
C TRP A 57 -3.36 -13.17 3.82
N PHE A 58 -3.79 -12.04 4.38
CA PHE A 58 -3.12 -10.78 4.15
C PHE A 58 -1.73 -10.73 4.80
N ASP A 59 -1.59 -11.26 6.01
CA ASP A 59 -0.31 -11.36 6.72
C ASP A 59 0.68 -12.28 5.98
N ASP A 60 0.19 -13.37 5.37
CA ASP A 60 0.99 -14.23 4.50
C ASP A 60 1.51 -13.48 3.27
N ASN A 61 0.67 -12.64 2.63
CA ASN A 61 1.09 -11.80 1.51
C ASN A 61 2.12 -10.75 1.93
N CYS A 62 1.97 -10.17 3.12
CA CYS A 62 2.96 -9.25 3.67
C CYS A 62 4.30 -9.96 3.93
N SER A 63 4.27 -11.25 4.24
CA SER A 63 5.47 -12.05 4.56
C SER A 63 6.23 -12.56 3.34
N LYS A 64 5.78 -12.25 2.11
CA LYS A 64 6.48 -12.59 0.85
C LYS A 64 7.82 -11.87 0.64
N VAL A 65 8.20 -10.93 1.51
CA VAL A 65 9.42 -10.11 1.35
C VAL A 65 10.69 -10.98 1.37
N ASN A 66 11.74 -10.53 0.68
CA ASN A 66 13.05 -11.17 0.64
C ASN A 66 13.60 -11.55 2.03
N ALA A 67 14.36 -12.65 2.07
CA ALA A 67 14.99 -13.23 3.26
C ALA A 67 15.76 -12.22 4.13
N ILE A 68 16.24 -11.11 3.56
CA ILE A 68 16.94 -10.02 4.25
C ILE A 68 16.04 -9.34 5.30
N LEU A 69 14.74 -9.15 5.04
CA LEU A 69 13.83 -8.56 6.03
C LEU A 69 13.51 -9.58 7.14
N MET A 70 13.43 -10.86 6.80
CA MET A 70 13.28 -11.95 7.77
C MET A 70 14.51 -12.09 8.67
N GLU A 71 15.71 -11.97 8.11
CA GLU A 71 16.98 -12.00 8.83
C GLU A 71 17.10 -10.79 9.78
N LYS A 72 16.72 -9.59 9.31
CA LYS A 72 16.64 -8.39 10.17
C LYS A 72 15.62 -8.52 11.28
N ARG A 73 14.45 -9.17 11.04
CA ARG A 73 13.46 -9.49 12.08
C ARG A 73 14.05 -10.44 13.14
N ALA A 74 14.74 -11.49 12.70
CA ALA A 74 15.40 -12.44 13.59
C ALA A 74 16.46 -11.73 14.46
N MET A 75 17.23 -10.81 13.89
CA MET A 75 18.22 -10.00 14.62
C MET A 75 17.58 -8.99 15.59
N SER A 76 16.41 -8.41 15.26
CA SER A 76 15.70 -7.45 16.12
C SER A 76 14.97 -8.07 17.32
N SER A 77 14.85 -9.40 17.37
CA SER A 77 14.17 -10.11 18.47
C SER A 77 14.94 -10.10 19.81
N VAL A 78 16.14 -9.52 19.83
CA VAL A 78 17.04 -9.45 20.99
C VAL A 78 16.86 -8.16 21.81
N GLU A 79 16.25 -7.11 21.23
CA GLU A 79 15.98 -5.84 21.92
C GLU A 79 14.47 -5.60 22.10
N PRO A 80 14.03 -4.97 23.21
CA PRO A 80 12.63 -4.63 23.40
C PRO A 80 12.17 -3.69 22.28
N LEU A 81 11.14 -4.12 21.54
CA LEU A 81 10.59 -3.38 20.40
C LEU A 81 10.13 -1.98 20.84
N PRO A 82 10.50 -0.90 20.12
CA PRO A 82 9.88 0.41 20.32
C PRO A 82 8.38 0.36 20.01
N GLU A 83 7.58 1.30 20.57
CA GLU A 83 6.11 1.39 20.42
C GLU A 83 5.61 1.39 18.97
N SER A 84 6.50 1.63 18.00
CA SER A 84 6.27 1.36 16.58
C SER A 84 7.54 0.75 15.99
N PRO A 85 7.43 -0.32 15.18
CA PRO A 85 8.60 -0.92 14.55
C PRO A 85 9.33 0.15 13.71
N PRO A 86 10.66 0.24 13.77
CA PRO A 86 11.40 1.25 13.01
C PRO A 86 11.08 1.11 11.51
N TYR A 87 11.13 2.23 10.76
CA TYR A 87 10.75 2.33 9.34
C TYR A 87 11.25 1.17 8.45
N GLN A 88 12.45 0.67 8.74
CA GLN A 88 13.10 -0.42 8.02
C GLN A 88 12.49 -1.83 8.26
N PHE A 89 11.54 -1.97 9.18
CA PHE A 89 10.94 -3.27 9.57
C PHE A 89 9.47 -3.43 9.15
N VAL A 90 8.84 -2.38 8.62
CA VAL A 90 7.45 -2.46 8.11
C VAL A 90 7.48 -3.07 6.71
N GLU A 91 6.58 -4.01 6.43
CA GLU A 91 6.52 -4.69 5.14
C GLU A 91 6.17 -3.68 4.02
N PRO A 92 6.88 -3.71 2.87
CA PRO A 92 6.62 -2.79 1.75
C PRO A 92 5.15 -2.79 1.31
N LEU A 93 4.48 -3.95 1.31
CA LEU A 93 3.06 -4.06 0.98
C LEU A 93 2.15 -3.22 1.88
N ARG A 94 2.35 -3.26 3.21
CA ARG A 94 1.50 -2.49 4.15
C ARG A 94 1.62 -0.99 3.90
N ARG A 95 2.84 -0.51 3.64
CA ARG A 95 3.12 0.89 3.32
C ARG A 95 2.55 1.30 1.97
N ALA A 96 2.74 0.46 0.94
CA ALA A 96 2.14 0.66 -0.37
C ALA A 96 0.61 0.85 -0.27
N ILE A 97 -0.07 -0.01 0.50
CA ILE A 97 -1.53 0.10 0.71
C ILE A 97 -1.92 1.38 1.44
N GLN A 98 -1.16 1.79 2.47
CA GLN A 98 -1.42 3.05 3.16
C GLN A 98 -1.33 4.25 2.19
N LEU A 99 -0.30 4.28 1.35
CA LEU A 99 -0.11 5.31 0.33
C LEU A 99 -1.24 5.27 -0.73
N ILE A 100 -1.60 4.09 -1.23
CA ILE A 100 -2.72 3.94 -2.17
C ILE A 100 -4.05 4.45 -1.57
N LYS A 101 -4.32 4.13 -0.30
CA LYS A 101 -5.51 4.62 0.42
C LYS A 101 -5.46 6.12 0.64
N ARG A 102 -4.29 6.68 0.97
CA ARG A 102 -4.09 8.12 1.12
C ARG A 102 -4.35 8.85 -0.20
N PHE A 103 -3.80 8.32 -1.30
CA PHE A 103 -4.06 8.84 -2.63
C PHE A 103 -5.55 8.79 -2.98
N ARG A 104 -6.25 7.69 -2.64
CA ARG A 104 -7.72 7.59 -2.77
C ARG A 104 -8.42 8.71 -2.00
N ASP A 105 -8.08 8.93 -0.74
CA ASP A 105 -8.74 9.94 0.09
C ASP A 105 -8.57 11.36 -0.49
N ILE A 106 -7.42 11.66 -1.10
CA ILE A 106 -7.15 12.95 -1.76
C ILE A 106 -7.89 13.06 -3.10
N TYR A 107 -7.77 12.04 -3.95
CA TYR A 107 -8.35 12.04 -5.29
C TYR A 107 -9.87 12.19 -5.28
N TYR A 108 -10.53 11.67 -4.22
CA TYR A 108 -11.98 11.72 -4.06
C TYR A 108 -12.48 12.80 -3.09
N LYS A 109 -11.59 13.62 -2.50
CA LYS A 109 -11.96 14.61 -1.48
C LYS A 109 -13.08 15.56 -1.92
N ASP A 110 -12.99 16.05 -3.16
CA ASP A 110 -13.92 17.04 -3.72
C ASP A 110 -14.84 16.43 -4.81
N LYS A 111 -14.97 15.10 -4.84
CA LYS A 111 -15.80 14.37 -5.82
C LYS A 111 -17.07 13.84 -5.16
N GLU A 112 -18.11 13.66 -5.98
CA GLU A 112 -19.38 13.07 -5.54
C GLU A 112 -19.22 11.58 -5.18
N SER A 113 -18.33 10.87 -5.90
CA SER A 113 -18.00 9.48 -5.62
C SER A 113 -17.11 9.36 -4.37
N SER A 114 -17.44 8.41 -3.48
CA SER A 114 -16.62 8.06 -2.31
C SER A 114 -15.38 7.19 -2.64
N GLY A 115 -15.22 6.85 -3.92
CA GLY A 115 -14.13 6.04 -4.43
C GLY A 115 -14.23 4.55 -4.08
N PRO A 116 -13.22 3.76 -4.49
CA PRO A 116 -13.20 2.32 -4.23
C PRO A 116 -13.10 2.01 -2.73
N ARG A 117 -13.76 0.93 -2.30
CA ARG A 117 -13.70 0.45 -0.90
C ARG A 117 -12.26 0.06 -0.53
N SER A 118 -11.86 0.31 0.71
CA SER A 118 -10.50 -0.05 1.16
C SER A 118 -10.21 -1.54 1.04
N ILE A 119 -11.19 -2.41 1.27
CA ILE A 119 -11.03 -3.87 1.13
C ILE A 119 -10.77 -4.28 -0.34
N VAL A 120 -11.36 -3.58 -1.30
CA VAL A 120 -11.10 -3.78 -2.73
C VAL A 120 -9.66 -3.42 -3.06
N LEU A 121 -9.20 -2.23 -2.65
CA LEU A 121 -7.83 -1.78 -2.86
C LEU A 121 -6.80 -2.70 -2.17
N THR A 122 -7.08 -3.09 -0.93
CA THR A 122 -6.20 -3.97 -0.14
C THR A 122 -6.07 -5.35 -0.77
N THR A 123 -7.19 -5.92 -1.22
CA THR A 123 -7.21 -7.25 -1.86
C THR A 123 -6.47 -7.23 -3.19
N LEU A 124 -6.73 -6.22 -4.04
CA LEU A 124 -6.00 -6.07 -5.29
C LEU A 124 -4.50 -5.85 -5.08
N ALA A 125 -4.13 -5.00 -4.13
CA ALA A 125 -2.74 -4.75 -3.78
C ALA A 125 -2.02 -6.03 -3.36
N ALA A 126 -2.59 -6.79 -2.42
CA ALA A 126 -2.00 -8.06 -1.99
C ALA A 126 -1.98 -9.12 -3.11
N ALA A 127 -2.99 -9.15 -3.99
CA ALA A 127 -3.04 -10.08 -5.12
C ALA A 127 -1.97 -9.83 -6.19
N TYR A 128 -1.57 -8.58 -6.41
CA TYR A 128 -0.55 -8.20 -7.40
C TYR A 128 0.83 -7.91 -6.81
N TYR A 129 0.99 -7.99 -5.48
CA TYR A 129 2.28 -7.88 -4.80
C TYR A 129 3.09 -9.18 -4.93
N ASN A 130 4.34 -9.05 -5.38
CA ASN A 130 5.24 -10.18 -5.65
C ASN A 130 6.43 -10.24 -4.68
N GLY A 131 6.40 -9.49 -3.58
CA GLY A 131 7.49 -9.47 -2.60
C GLY A 131 8.52 -8.36 -2.85
N GLU A 132 8.12 -7.29 -3.54
CA GLU A 132 8.97 -6.14 -3.85
C GLU A 132 9.58 -5.52 -2.58
N ASP A 133 10.84 -5.11 -2.66
CA ASP A 133 11.65 -4.62 -1.53
C ASP A 133 11.46 -3.13 -1.21
N SER A 134 10.76 -2.39 -2.08
CA SER A 134 10.48 -0.97 -1.89
C SER A 134 9.02 -0.63 -2.14
N GLU A 135 8.54 0.46 -1.54
CA GLU A 135 7.18 0.97 -1.74
C GLU A 135 6.98 1.43 -3.18
N TYR A 136 8.02 1.98 -3.82
CA TYR A 136 7.96 2.41 -5.21
C TYR A 136 7.65 1.25 -6.15
N GLU A 137 8.47 0.20 -6.10
CA GLU A 137 8.31 -1.01 -6.91
C GLU A 137 6.99 -1.73 -6.58
N ALA A 138 6.65 -1.83 -5.29
CA ALA A 138 5.39 -2.44 -4.87
C ALA A 138 4.18 -1.72 -5.48
N ILE A 139 4.09 -0.39 -5.35
CA ILE A 139 2.99 0.39 -5.91
C ILE A 139 2.98 0.28 -7.45
N LEU A 140 4.14 0.36 -8.11
CA LEU A 140 4.23 0.27 -9.56
C LEU A 140 3.70 -1.08 -10.08
N ASN A 141 4.15 -2.19 -9.51
CA ASN A 141 3.71 -3.53 -9.91
C ASN A 141 2.24 -3.77 -9.60
N ILE A 142 1.75 -3.30 -8.44
CA ILE A 142 0.33 -3.36 -8.09
C ILE A 142 -0.50 -2.60 -9.13
N LEU A 143 -0.15 -1.35 -9.46
CA LEU A 143 -0.90 -0.52 -10.40
C LEU A 143 -0.87 -1.10 -11.83
N ASN A 144 0.26 -1.66 -12.25
CA ASN A 144 0.38 -2.35 -13.54
C ASN A 144 -0.47 -3.62 -13.58
N GLY A 145 -0.47 -4.42 -12.51
CA GLY A 145 -1.30 -5.61 -12.38
C GLY A 145 -2.80 -5.30 -12.46
N ILE A 146 -3.25 -4.28 -11.72
CA ILE A 146 -4.64 -3.81 -11.75
C ILE A 146 -4.99 -3.26 -13.14
N SER A 147 -4.11 -2.44 -13.74
CA SER A 147 -4.33 -1.89 -15.08
C SER A 147 -4.50 -2.99 -16.13
N LYS A 148 -3.67 -4.04 -16.06
CA LYS A 148 -3.79 -5.21 -16.93
C LYS A 148 -5.11 -5.97 -16.71
N ALA A 149 -5.54 -6.11 -15.46
CA ALA A 149 -6.82 -6.74 -15.14
C ALA A 149 -8.01 -5.98 -15.73
N ILE A 150 -8.00 -4.65 -15.61
CA ILE A 150 -9.01 -3.75 -16.19
C ILE A 150 -9.04 -3.88 -17.72
N ILE A 151 -7.87 -3.92 -18.38
CA ILE A 151 -7.80 -4.08 -19.84
C ILE A 151 -8.38 -5.43 -20.25
N ASN A 152 -7.99 -6.51 -19.55
CA ASN A 152 -8.43 -7.87 -19.85
C ASN A 152 -9.93 -8.09 -19.58
N SER A 153 -10.57 -7.23 -18.77
CA SER A 153 -12.00 -7.34 -18.50
C SER A 153 -12.88 -6.85 -19.65
N ASN A 154 -12.30 -6.28 -20.71
CA ASN A 154 -13.00 -5.80 -21.91
C ASN A 154 -14.18 -4.87 -21.58
N GLY A 155 -13.98 -3.96 -20.62
CA GLY A 155 -14.99 -2.98 -20.21
C GLY A 155 -16.01 -3.49 -19.18
N LYS A 156 -15.95 -4.76 -18.78
CA LYS A 156 -16.78 -5.29 -17.68
C LYS A 156 -16.11 -5.03 -16.32
N PRO A 157 -16.87 -4.83 -15.24
CA PRO A 157 -16.31 -4.81 -13.89
C PRO A 157 -15.49 -6.07 -13.59
N ILE A 158 -14.29 -5.92 -13.03
CA ILE A 158 -13.54 -7.06 -12.51
C ILE A 158 -14.22 -7.59 -11.24
N GLU A 159 -14.25 -8.92 -11.10
CA GLU A 159 -14.82 -9.55 -9.91
C GLU A 159 -13.73 -9.78 -8.87
N ILE A 160 -13.99 -9.33 -7.64
CA ILE A 160 -13.05 -9.44 -6.53
C ILE A 160 -13.79 -10.13 -5.39
N TYR A 161 -13.30 -11.29 -4.99
CA TYR A 161 -13.86 -12.10 -3.91
C TYR A 161 -12.92 -12.09 -2.71
N ASN A 162 -13.44 -12.41 -1.52
CA ASN A 162 -12.58 -12.72 -0.39
C ASN A 162 -11.75 -13.98 -0.73
N PRO A 163 -10.40 -13.91 -0.70
CA PRO A 163 -9.53 -15.04 -1.04
C PRO A 163 -9.73 -16.28 -0.15
N THR A 164 -10.28 -16.09 1.05
CA THR A 164 -10.56 -17.16 2.01
C THR A 164 -12.04 -17.53 2.10
N ASN A 165 -12.90 -16.85 1.33
CA ASN A 165 -14.31 -17.18 1.20
C ASN A 165 -14.89 -16.67 -0.13
N LEU A 166 -14.88 -17.52 -1.16
CA LEU A 166 -15.35 -17.15 -2.51
C LEU A 166 -16.86 -16.83 -2.60
N LYS A 167 -17.64 -17.07 -1.54
CA LYS A 167 -19.04 -16.62 -1.45
C LYS A 167 -19.17 -15.12 -1.17
N GLU A 168 -18.11 -14.47 -0.67
CA GLU A 168 -18.10 -13.05 -0.32
C GLU A 168 -17.51 -12.22 -1.48
N LYS A 169 -18.37 -11.62 -2.30
CA LYS A 169 -17.94 -10.73 -3.40
C LYS A 169 -17.65 -9.31 -2.87
N LEU A 170 -16.38 -8.96 -2.78
CA LEU A 170 -15.89 -7.67 -2.32
C LEU A 170 -16.13 -6.53 -3.32
N SER A 171 -16.39 -6.84 -4.59
CA SER A 171 -16.72 -5.87 -5.64
C SER A 171 -18.22 -5.72 -5.92
N GLU A 172 -19.11 -6.23 -5.06
CA GLU A 172 -20.57 -6.25 -5.29
C GLU A 172 -21.15 -4.88 -5.74
N LYS A 173 -20.65 -3.76 -5.19
CA LYS A 173 -21.14 -2.41 -5.54
C LYS A 173 -20.92 -2.00 -6.99
N TRP A 174 -20.00 -2.66 -7.70
CA TRP A 174 -19.79 -2.40 -9.14
C TRP A 174 -20.84 -3.07 -10.01
N ASP A 175 -21.56 -4.06 -9.48
CA ASP A 175 -22.70 -4.67 -10.16
C ASP A 175 -23.92 -3.72 -10.11
N ASP A 176 -24.07 -2.99 -9.01
CA ASP A 176 -25.18 -2.06 -8.77
C ASP A 176 -25.04 -0.73 -9.53
N ASP A 177 -23.83 -0.18 -9.59
CA ASP A 177 -23.55 1.10 -10.26
C ASP A 177 -22.29 1.02 -11.15
N PRO A 178 -22.47 0.92 -12.49
CA PRO A 178 -21.37 0.93 -13.44
C PRO A 178 -20.48 2.19 -13.38
N ASN A 179 -21.01 3.32 -12.90
CA ASN A 179 -20.21 4.55 -12.77
C ASN A 179 -19.12 4.40 -11.71
N LEU A 180 -19.36 3.63 -10.63
CA LEU A 180 -18.33 3.35 -9.62
C LEU A 180 -17.14 2.59 -10.21
N TYR A 181 -17.39 1.65 -11.12
CA TYR A 181 -16.31 0.93 -11.80
C TYR A 181 -15.59 1.82 -12.81
N SER A 182 -16.33 2.62 -13.58
CA SER A 182 -15.74 3.61 -14.51
C SER A 182 -14.82 4.59 -13.78
N ASP A 183 -15.26 5.12 -12.63
CA ASP A 183 -14.46 6.02 -11.81
C ASP A 183 -13.26 5.34 -11.17
N PHE A 184 -13.39 4.08 -10.76
CA PHE A 184 -12.25 3.27 -10.32
C PHE A 184 -11.20 3.13 -11.43
N CYS A 185 -11.62 2.84 -12.66
CA CYS A 185 -10.71 2.76 -13.81
C CYS A 185 -9.98 4.09 -14.07
N LYS A 186 -10.66 5.22 -13.97
CA LYS A 186 -10.05 6.56 -14.09
C LYS A 186 -9.05 6.81 -12.96
N PHE A 187 -9.40 6.45 -11.73
CA PHE A 187 -8.53 6.55 -10.56
C PHE A 187 -7.24 5.75 -10.74
N VAL A 188 -7.33 4.46 -11.10
CA VAL A 188 -6.15 3.60 -11.32
C VAL A 188 -5.28 4.14 -12.45
N ARG A 189 -5.89 4.53 -13.58
CA ARG A 189 -5.16 5.07 -14.73
C ARG A 189 -4.42 6.36 -14.38
N TYR A 190 -5.09 7.29 -13.71
CA TYR A 190 -4.45 8.54 -13.30
C TYR A 190 -3.30 8.27 -12.33
N PHE A 191 -3.52 7.44 -11.31
CA PHE A 191 -2.46 7.12 -10.35
C PHE A 191 -1.26 6.45 -11.02
N ASN A 192 -1.49 5.46 -11.89
CA ASN A 192 -0.43 4.75 -12.58
C ASN A 192 0.42 5.70 -13.44
N ASN A 193 -0.22 6.63 -14.15
CA ASN A 193 0.49 7.63 -14.94
C ASN A 193 1.38 8.52 -14.06
N GLN A 194 0.85 9.07 -12.96
CA GLN A 194 1.64 9.90 -12.05
C GLN A 194 2.79 9.13 -11.39
N TRP A 195 2.57 7.84 -11.08
CA TRP A 195 3.61 6.99 -10.48
C TRP A 195 4.75 6.66 -11.45
N ILE A 196 4.42 6.43 -12.73
CA ILE A 196 5.41 6.24 -13.79
C ILE A 196 6.18 7.53 -14.04
N ASP A 197 5.49 8.67 -14.11
CA ASP A 197 6.11 9.96 -14.37
C ASP A 197 7.06 10.38 -13.23
N LEU A 198 6.77 10.00 -11.97
CA LEU A 198 7.66 10.22 -10.84
C LEU A 198 9.11 9.74 -11.08
N ASN A 199 9.29 8.59 -11.74
CA ASN A 199 10.62 8.04 -12.01
C ASN A 199 11.30 8.68 -13.22
N ARG A 200 10.54 9.36 -14.08
CA ARG A 200 11.07 10.10 -15.24
C ARG A 200 11.63 11.46 -14.86
N LEU A 201 11.18 12.02 -13.74
CA LEU A 201 11.68 13.29 -13.23
C LEU A 201 13.13 13.14 -12.78
N GLU A 202 13.98 14.08 -13.18
CA GLU A 202 15.39 14.11 -12.75
C GLU A 202 15.56 14.94 -11.47
N SER A 203 14.82 16.05 -11.36
CA SER A 203 14.89 16.94 -10.20
C SER A 203 14.11 16.36 -9.02
N PHE A 204 14.70 16.51 -7.84
CA PHE A 204 14.08 16.14 -6.59
C PHE A 204 12.95 17.10 -6.20
N GLU A 205 13.08 18.38 -6.52
CA GLU A 205 12.06 19.40 -6.32
C GLU A 205 10.80 19.07 -7.13
N GLU A 206 10.96 18.62 -8.38
CA GLU A 206 9.84 18.17 -9.23
C GLU A 206 9.15 16.94 -8.62
N LYS A 207 9.93 15.95 -8.15
CA LYS A 207 9.38 14.77 -7.45
C LYS A 207 8.62 15.16 -6.20
N ALA A 208 9.13 16.10 -5.41
CA ALA A 208 8.49 16.59 -4.21
C ALA A 208 7.12 17.21 -4.50
N ILE A 209 7.01 17.99 -5.58
CA ILE A 209 5.73 18.59 -6.02
C ILE A 209 4.72 17.50 -6.37
N VAL A 210 5.11 16.50 -7.17
CA VAL A 210 4.23 15.39 -7.53
C VAL A 210 3.80 14.59 -6.29
N LEU A 211 4.73 14.28 -5.38
CA LEU A 211 4.40 13.57 -4.13
C LEU A 211 3.45 14.38 -3.25
N GLN A 212 3.61 15.71 -3.21
CA GLN A 212 2.70 16.61 -2.49
C GLN A 212 1.30 16.62 -3.12
N GLU A 213 1.19 16.57 -4.45
CA GLU A 213 -0.09 16.46 -5.14
C GLU A 213 -0.77 15.12 -4.84
N LEU A 214 -0.02 14.01 -4.87
CA LEU A 214 -0.54 12.67 -4.63
C LEU A 214 -0.96 12.44 -3.17
N PHE A 215 -0.17 12.92 -2.20
CA PHE A 215 -0.32 12.57 -0.78
C PHE A 215 -0.67 13.75 0.13
N GLY A 216 -0.77 14.96 -0.43
CA GLY A 216 -1.09 16.20 0.26
C GLY A 216 0.11 16.80 1.00
N GLU A 217 -0.12 17.94 1.65
CA GLU A 217 0.92 18.76 2.31
C GLU A 217 1.66 18.10 3.49
N LEU A 218 1.28 16.87 3.88
CA LEU A 218 1.89 16.16 5.01
C LEU A 218 3.26 15.53 4.69
N VAL A 219 3.70 15.53 3.43
CA VAL A 219 5.12 15.28 3.12
C VAL A 219 5.87 16.58 3.41
N SER A 220 6.21 16.79 4.68
CA SER A 220 6.82 18.04 5.12
C SER A 220 8.12 18.30 4.36
N LYS A 221 8.39 19.58 4.07
CA LYS A 221 9.72 20.03 3.63
C LYS A 221 10.82 19.52 4.58
N GLU A 222 10.48 19.28 5.84
CA GLU A 222 11.33 18.68 6.87
C GLU A 222 11.75 17.25 6.53
N VAL A 223 10.83 16.32 6.20
CA VAL A 223 11.16 14.91 5.86
C VAL A 223 12.00 14.83 4.58
N ILE A 224 11.64 15.68 3.62
CA ILE A 224 12.37 15.86 2.35
C ILE A 224 13.78 16.41 2.62
N ARG A 225 13.91 17.41 3.50
CA ARG A 225 15.20 17.97 3.94
C ARG A 225 16.02 16.95 4.71
N GLU A 226 15.42 16.16 5.58
CA GLU A 226 16.10 15.11 6.35
C GLU A 226 16.64 14.01 5.44
N GLN A 227 15.86 13.53 4.46
CA GLN A 227 16.38 12.61 3.45
C GLN A 227 17.50 13.25 2.62
N THR A 228 17.35 14.52 2.24
CA THR A 228 18.38 15.27 1.51
C THR A 228 19.66 15.39 2.32
N GLU A 229 19.57 15.73 3.60
CA GLU A 229 20.70 15.80 4.54
C GLU A 229 21.32 14.42 4.77
N TYR A 230 20.51 13.37 4.87
CA TYR A 230 20.97 11.99 4.98
C TYR A 230 21.76 11.58 3.73
N ILE A 231 21.17 11.67 2.54
CA ILE A 231 21.84 11.36 1.27
C ILE A 231 23.09 12.22 1.07
N ASN A 232 23.04 13.52 1.40
CA ASN A 232 24.18 14.40 1.31
C ASN A 232 25.28 14.04 2.33
N LYS A 233 24.96 13.56 3.53
CA LYS A 233 25.97 13.02 4.47
C LYS A 233 26.68 11.81 3.88
N PHE A 234 25.94 10.86 3.30
CA PHE A 234 26.54 9.69 2.65
C PHE A 234 27.35 10.07 1.41
N ARG A 235 26.87 11.01 0.60
CA ARG A 235 27.58 11.54 -0.58
C ARG A 235 28.85 12.29 -0.18
N ASN A 236 28.79 13.17 0.83
CA ASN A 236 29.94 13.96 1.30
C ASN A 236 31.01 13.10 1.98
N ASN A 237 30.61 11.98 2.56
CA ASN A 237 31.53 11.00 3.17
C ASN A 237 32.08 9.98 2.16
N ASN A 238 31.83 10.14 0.85
CA ASN A 238 32.19 9.17 -0.20
C ASN A 238 31.64 7.76 0.05
N ASN A 239 30.52 7.66 0.79
CA ASN A 239 29.90 6.40 1.17
C ASN A 239 28.60 6.14 0.38
N LEU A 240 28.32 6.92 -0.67
CA LEU A 240 27.18 6.71 -1.57
C LEU A 240 27.70 6.13 -2.89
N ALA A 241 27.12 5.02 -3.34
CA ALA A 241 27.42 4.39 -4.62
C ALA A 241 26.14 4.08 -5.39
N ILE A 242 26.26 3.98 -6.72
CA ILE A 242 25.25 3.42 -7.60
C ILE A 242 25.71 2.04 -8.01
N ASP A 243 24.83 1.06 -7.88
CA ASP A 243 24.99 -0.21 -8.54
C ASP A 243 24.75 -0.03 -10.04
N THR A 244 25.79 -0.23 -10.84
CA THR A 244 25.79 -0.04 -12.29
C THR A 244 24.98 -1.09 -13.05
N THR A 245 24.60 -2.20 -12.39
CA THR A 245 23.76 -3.26 -12.95
C THR A 245 22.28 -2.97 -12.69
N THR A 246 21.93 -2.46 -11.50
CA THR A 246 20.53 -2.26 -11.09
C THR A 246 20.08 -0.79 -11.10
N GLY A 247 21.01 0.16 -11.15
CA GLY A 247 20.73 1.60 -11.06
C GLY A 247 20.37 2.09 -9.65
N ILE A 248 20.40 1.21 -8.65
CA ILE A 248 19.99 1.52 -7.28
C ILE A 248 21.10 2.29 -6.54
N LEU A 249 20.69 3.32 -5.78
CA LEU A 249 21.57 4.02 -4.84
C LEU A 249 21.76 3.18 -3.57
N THR A 250 23.01 2.89 -3.24
CA THR A 250 23.38 2.08 -2.07
C THR A 250 24.51 2.72 -1.27
N GLY A 251 24.58 2.37 0.01
CA GLY A 251 25.67 2.78 0.89
C GLY A 251 26.89 1.88 0.71
N LEU A 252 28.08 2.47 0.63
CA LEU A 252 29.34 1.73 0.66
C LEU A 252 29.61 1.26 2.09
N THR A 253 29.50 -0.05 2.30
CA THR A 253 29.95 -0.74 3.52
C THR A 253 31.32 -1.37 3.29
N LEU A 254 32.03 -1.73 4.37
CA LEU A 254 33.32 -2.44 4.27
C LEU A 254 33.23 -3.73 3.45
N GLU A 255 32.09 -4.41 3.52
CA GLU A 255 31.82 -5.67 2.81
C GLU A 255 31.65 -5.46 1.30
N ASN A 256 31.04 -4.35 0.89
CA ASN A 256 30.65 -4.12 -0.50
C ASN A 256 31.62 -3.18 -1.25
N LYS A 257 32.59 -2.58 -0.55
CA LYS A 257 33.54 -1.59 -1.11
C LYS A 257 34.41 -2.13 -2.26
N PHE A 258 34.57 -3.45 -2.37
CA PHE A 258 35.34 -4.12 -3.41
C PHE A 258 34.47 -4.66 -4.57
N ASN A 259 33.15 -4.47 -4.52
CA ASN A 259 32.27 -4.88 -5.60
C ASN A 259 32.49 -3.97 -6.82
N THR A 260 32.94 -4.55 -7.94
CA THR A 260 33.25 -3.82 -9.18
C THR A 260 32.03 -3.18 -9.83
N ASN A 261 30.83 -3.62 -9.45
CA ASN A 261 29.57 -3.10 -9.98
C ASN A 261 29.09 -1.86 -9.23
N LEU A 262 29.77 -1.45 -8.14
CA LEU A 262 29.43 -0.25 -7.38
C LEU A 262 30.31 0.92 -7.80
N LYS A 263 29.69 1.97 -8.35
CA LYS A 263 30.36 3.22 -8.71
C LYS A 263 30.04 4.30 -7.69
N VAL A 264 31.07 4.85 -7.06
CA VAL A 264 30.91 5.93 -6.06
C VAL A 264 30.25 7.15 -6.71
N VAL A 265 29.20 7.67 -6.08
CA VAL A 265 28.55 8.91 -6.50
C VAL A 265 29.43 10.09 -6.10
N PRO A 266 29.86 10.93 -7.05
CA PRO A 266 30.71 12.08 -6.74
C PRO A 266 30.04 13.05 -5.77
N LYS A 267 30.87 13.82 -5.05
CA LYS A 267 30.37 14.95 -4.25
C LYS A 267 29.71 15.97 -5.16
N ASN A 268 28.61 16.55 -4.71
CA ASN A 268 27.99 17.67 -5.41
C ASN A 268 28.80 18.93 -5.09
N THR A 269 29.81 19.23 -5.90
CA THR A 269 30.52 20.51 -5.83
C THR A 269 29.86 21.46 -6.82
N PHE A 270 29.33 22.58 -6.31
CA PHE A 270 28.69 23.64 -7.10
C PHE A 270 29.58 24.20 -8.24
N TYR A 271 30.89 23.87 -8.21
CA TYR A 271 31.89 24.25 -9.20
C TYR A 271 32.54 23.07 -9.96
N GLY A 272 32.04 21.84 -9.82
CA GLY A 272 32.50 20.69 -10.62
C GLY A 272 33.99 20.35 -10.50
N LYS A 273 34.59 20.55 -9.33
CA LYS A 273 35.96 20.09 -8.99
C LYS A 273 35.94 19.02 -7.93
#